data_AF-A0A3D4FCJ0-F1
#
_entry.id   AF-A0A3D4FCJ0-F1
#
_cell.length_a   1.000
_cell.length_b   1.000
_cell.length_c   1.000
_cell.angle_alpha   90.00
_cell.angle_beta   90.00
_cell.angle_gamma   90.00
#
_symmetry.space_group_name_H-M   'P 1'
#
loop_
_entity.id
_entity.type
_entity.pdbx_description
1 polymer ?
#
loop_
_entity_poly.entity_id
_entity_poly.type
_entity_poly.pdbx_seq_one_letter_code
_entity_poly.pdbx_strand_id
1 'polypeptide(L)' 'FEFAYTFPGLNRVLQGVGRLIRSPSDQGIVLLMDARYDQPSYRGYLPASWPVDWIQSTDQIPRKLEAFWNDKSPTT' A
#
# COMPACT_ATOMS: atom_id res chain seq x y z
N PHE A 1 -2.17 -11.98 -14.14
CA PHE A 1 -2.75 -12.87 -13.12
C PHE A 1 -1.73 -13.80 -12.46
N GLU A 2 -0.42 -13.49 -12.45
CA GLU A 2 0.60 -14.36 -11.81
C GLU A 2 1.14 -13.83 -10.45
N PHE A 3 0.83 -12.59 -10.07
CA PHE A 3 1.62 -11.90 -9.04
C PHE A 3 1.24 -12.21 -7.57
N ALA A 4 0.05 -12.74 -7.30
CA ALA A 4 -0.41 -12.95 -5.92
C ALA A 4 0.18 -14.22 -5.26
N TYR A 5 0.72 -15.17 -6.05
CA TYR A 5 0.94 -16.53 -5.56
C TYR A 5 2.34 -16.85 -5.04
N THR A 6 3.32 -15.97 -5.21
CA THR A 6 4.73 -16.32 -4.92
C THR A 6 5.12 -16.16 -3.44
N PHE A 7 4.32 -15.47 -2.61
CA PHE A 7 4.60 -15.38 -1.17
C PHE A 7 3.32 -15.37 -0.31
N PRO A 8 3.22 -16.24 0.73
CA PRO A 8 2.04 -16.28 1.60
C PRO A 8 1.80 -14.96 2.35
N GLY A 9 2.83 -14.12 2.52
CA GLY A 9 2.70 -12.79 3.14
C GLY A 9 1.96 -11.77 2.27
N LEU A 10 2.20 -11.79 0.95
CA LEU A 10 1.61 -10.81 0.04
C LEU A 10 0.12 -11.07 -0.19
N ASN A 11 -0.29 -12.34 -0.25
CA ASN A 11 -1.70 -12.71 -0.31
C ASN A 11 -2.50 -12.12 0.86
N ARG A 12 -1.92 -12.11 2.07
CA ARG A 12 -2.58 -11.52 3.25
C ARG A 12 -2.69 -10.00 3.12
N VAL A 13 -1.68 -9.33 2.55
CA VAL A 13 -1.74 -7.90 2.24
C VAL A 13 -2.86 -7.60 1.24
N LEU A 14 -2.90 -8.32 0.13
CA LEU A 14 -3.93 -8.12 -0.91
C LEU A 14 -5.33 -8.36 -0.37
N GLN A 15 -5.52 -9.40 0.45
CA GLN A 15 -6.79 -9.66 1.13
C GLN A 15 -7.15 -8.54 2.12
N GLY A 16 -6.16 -7.98 2.82
CA GLY A 16 -6.36 -6.83 3.71
C GLY A 16 -6.80 -5.59 2.94
N VAL A 17 -6.16 -5.30 1.81
CA VAL A 17 -6.52 -4.18 0.93
C VAL A 17 -7.93 -4.35 0.38
N GLY A 18 -8.31 -5.57 -0.05
CA GLY A 18 -9.67 -5.85 -0.51
C GLY A 18 -10.76 -5.68 0.57
N ARG A 19 -10.39 -5.62 1.86
CA ARG A 19 -11.32 -5.25 2.94
C ARG A 19 -11.42 -3.74 3.13
N LEU A 20 -10.37 -3.01 2.78
CA LEU A 20 -10.24 -1.55 2.92
C LEU A 20 -10.98 -0.81 1.81
N ILE A 21 -10.91 -1.31 0.57
CA ILE A 21 -11.56 -0.72 -0.60
C ILE A 21 -12.70 -1.63 -1.05
N ARG A 22 -13.95 -1.22 -0.83
CA ARG A 22 -15.18 -1.95 -1.19
C ARG A 22 -16.04 -1.20 -2.20
N SER A 23 -15.84 0.11 -2.34
CA SER A 23 -16.52 0.98 -3.30
C SER A 23 -15.50 1.86 -4.04
N PRO A 24 -15.85 2.41 -5.22
CA PRO A 24 -14.98 3.33 -5.95
C PRO A 24 -14.67 4.64 -5.20
N SER A 25 -15.50 5.01 -4.23
CA SER A 25 -15.29 6.19 -3.39
C SER A 25 -14.45 5.91 -2.14
N ASP A 26 -14.14 4.65 -1.86
CA ASP A 26 -13.34 4.31 -0.68
C ASP A 26 -11.89 4.73 -0.91
N GLN A 27 -11.33 5.40 0.09
CA GLN A 27 -9.92 5.76 0.13
C GLN A 27 -9.33 5.18 1.42
N GLY A 28 -8.08 4.75 1.36
CA GLY A 28 -7.40 4.22 2.52
C GLY A 28 -5.91 4.02 2.29
N ILE A 29 -5.20 3.83 3.39
CA ILE A 29 -3.75 3.68 3.42
C ILE A 29 -3.42 2.28 3.94
N VAL A 30 -2.45 1.62 3.30
CA VAL A 30 -1.90 0.35 3.76
C VAL A 30 -0.44 0.55 4.13
N LEU A 31 -0.13 0.30 5.40
CA LEU A 31 1.23 0.39 5.93
C LEU A 31 1.85 -1.00 6.00
N LEU A 32 2.92 -1.23 5.23
CA LEU A 32 3.66 -2.49 5.22
C LEU A 32 4.89 -2.39 6.12
N MET A 33 4.75 -2.88 7.35
CA MET A 33 5.81 -2.83 8.37
C MET A 33 6.56 -4.17 8.42
N ASP A 34 7.40 -4.43 7.41
CA ASP A 34 8.25 -5.63 7.39
C ASP A 34 9.53 -5.38 6.59
N ALA A 35 10.69 -5.74 7.15
CA ALA A 35 11.99 -5.55 6.51
C ALA A 35 12.12 -6.27 5.15
N ARG A 36 11.30 -7.29 4.89
CA ARG A 36 11.27 -7.98 3.60
C ARG A 36 10.87 -7.08 2.43
N TYR A 37 10.02 -6.07 2.66
CA TYR A 37 9.63 -5.13 1.60
C TYR A 37 10.75 -4.19 1.17
N ASP A 38 11.84 -4.10 1.93
CA ASP A 38 13.01 -3.31 1.54
C ASP A 38 13.87 -4.01 0.46
N GLN A 39 13.66 -5.31 0.25
CA GLN A 39 14.34 -6.06 -0.81
C GLN A 39 13.78 -5.67 -2.20
N PRO A 40 14.63 -5.32 -3.18
CA PRO A 40 14.19 -4.96 -4.54
C PRO A 40 13.30 -6.02 -5.21
N SER A 41 13.57 -7.30 -4.93
CA SER A 41 12.76 -8.43 -5.40
C SER A 41 11.32 -8.36 -4.92
N TYR A 42 11.08 -7.86 -3.70
CA TYR A 42 9.74 -7.71 -3.13
C TYR A 42 8.96 -6.53 -3.73
N ARG A 43 9.66 -5.46 -4.12
CA ARG A 43 9.05 -4.27 -4.74
C ARG A 43 8.33 -4.62 -6.04
N GLY A 44 8.88 -5.56 -6.81
CA GLY A 44 8.32 -6.02 -8.08
C GLY A 44 7.03 -6.84 -7.95
N TYR A 45 6.64 -7.27 -6.74
CA TYR A 45 5.40 -8.03 -6.55
C TYR A 45 4.18 -7.16 -6.22
N LEU A 46 4.39 -5.90 -5.81
CA LEU A 46 3.28 -4.97 -5.62
C LEU A 46 2.69 -4.56 -6.98
N PRO A 47 1.37 -4.33 -7.09
CA PRO A 47 0.78 -3.86 -8.33
C PRO A 47 1.42 -2.54 -8.77
N ALA A 48 1.88 -2.47 -10.03
CA ALA A 48 2.55 -1.28 -10.56
C ALA A 48 1.66 -0.02 -10.57
N SER A 49 0.33 -0.19 -10.53
CA SER A 49 -0.64 0.90 -10.44
C SER A 49 -0.79 1.50 -9.05
N TRP A 50 -0.22 0.87 -8.02
CA TRP A 50 -0.32 1.38 -6.66
C TRP A 50 0.74 2.46 -6.40
N PRO A 51 0.36 3.63 -5.87
CA PRO A 51 1.33 4.60 -5.41
C PRO A 51 2.03 4.03 -4.16
N VAL A 52 3.33 3.73 -4.28
CA VAL A 52 4.13 3.20 -3.16
C VAL A 52 5.09 4.28 -2.69
N ASP A 53 5.05 4.57 -1.40
CA ASP A 53 5.92 5.54 -0.75
C ASP A 53 6.79 4.84 0.30
N TRP A 54 8.11 5.00 0.17
CA TRP A 54 9.09 4.32 1.02
C TRP A 54 9.45 5.21 2.20
N ILE A 55 8.95 4.85 3.38
CA ILE A 55 9.15 5.61 4.61
C ILE A 55 10.44 5.16 5.30
N GLN A 56 11.40 6.08 5.42
CA GLN A 56 12.71 5.81 6.06
C GLN A 56 12.70 6.08 7.58
N SER A 57 11.74 6.86 8.08
CA SER A 57 11.54 7.11 9.51
C SER A 57 10.05 7.15 9.85
N THR A 58 9.69 6.56 10.98
CA THR A 58 8.34 6.59 11.54
C THR A 58 7.81 8.01 11.78
N ASP A 59 8.69 8.99 11.99
CA ASP A 59 8.30 10.39 12.20
C ASP A 59 7.63 11.02 10.98
N GLN A 60 7.85 10.45 9.79
CA GLN A 60 7.21 10.91 8.56
C GLN A 60 5.76 10.42 8.42
N ILE A 61 5.38 9.37 9.16
CA ILE A 61 4.06 8.73 9.04
C ILE A 61 2.93 9.73 9.32
N PRO A 62 2.90 10.46 10.46
CA PRO A 62 1.78 11.35 10.77
C PRO A 62 1.54 12.40 9.68
N ARG A 63 2.62 13.00 9.18
CA ARG A 63 2.55 14.02 8.11
C ARG A 63 2.01 13.44 6.80
N LYS A 64 2.41 12.23 6.42
CA LYS A 64 1.92 11.57 5.21
C LYS A 64 0.46 11.14 5.33
N LEU A 65 0.04 10.66 6.51
CA LEU A 65 -1.35 10.36 6.81
C LEU A 65 -2.24 11.61 6.69
N GLU A 66 -1.82 12.72 7.31
CA GLU A 66 -2.56 13.99 7.21
C GLU A 66 -2.64 14.49 5.77
N ALA A 67 -1.54 14.43 5.01
CA ALA A 67 -1.54 14.83 3.61
C ALA A 67 -2.52 14.00 2.77
N PHE A 68 -2.55 12.67 2.96
CA PHE A 68 -3.47 11.79 2.24
C PHE A 68 -4.94 12.12 2.54
N TRP A 69 -5.31 12.31 3.81
CA TRP A 69 -6.71 12.58 4.18
C TRP A 69 -7.15 14.02 3.89
N ASN A 70 -6.22 14.96 3.80
CA ASN A 70 -6.49 16.34 3.43
C ASN A 70 -6.47 16.56 1.91
N ASP A 71 -5.96 15.60 1.14
CA ASP A 71 -6.02 15.65 -0.31
C ASP A 71 -7.47 15.45 -0.77
N LYS A 72 -8.17 16.57 -0.95
CA LYS A 72 -9.54 16.60 -1.50
C LYS A 72 -9.56 16.48 -3.03
N SER A 73 -8.48 16.02 -3.66
CA SER A 73 -8.48 15.79 -5.10
C SER A 73 -9.50 14.68 -5.42
N PRO A 74 -10.52 14.96 -6.24
CA PRO A 74 -11.38 13.91 -6.75
C PRO A 74 -10.51 12.99 -7.59
N THR A 75 -10.36 11.73 -7.17
CA THR A 75 -9.71 10.69 -7.97
C THR A 75 -10.36 10.68 -9.35
N THR A 76 -9.63 11.14 -10.37
CA THR A 76 -10.06 11.16 -11.77
C THR A 76 -9.86 9.78 -12.39
#